data_AF-A0A9X8MT95-F1
#
_entry.id   AF-A0A9X8MT95-F1
#
_cell.length_a   1.000
_cell.length_b   1.000
_cell.length_c   1.000
_cell.angle_alpha   90.00
_cell.angle_beta   90.00
_cell.angle_gamma   90.00
#
_symmetry.space_group_name_H-M   'P 1'
#
loop_
_entity.id
_entity.type
_entity.pdbx_description
1 polymer ?
#
loop_
_entity_poly.entity_id
_entity_poly.type
_entity_poly.pdbx_seq_one_letter_code
_entity_poly.pdbx_strand_id
1 'polypeptide(L)' 'MFGRKTDVEKRAIAEMREADRKLNENSDRERRAGIRHETPEYQRLNRIANEKAAEVPRMFGGTKRGR' A
#
# COMPACT_ATOMS: atom_id res chain seq x y z
N MET A 1 -0.87 -21.95 -15.42
CA MET A 1 0.45 -21.90 -14.75
C MET A 1 0.51 -20.65 -13.89
N PHE A 2 0.38 -20.76 -12.56
CA PHE A 2 0.77 -19.66 -11.68
C PHE A 2 2.29 -19.73 -11.54
N GLY A 3 2.99 -18.94 -12.36
CA GLY A 3 4.44 -18.82 -12.27
C GLY A 3 4.82 -18.43 -10.84
N ARG A 4 5.82 -19.11 -10.26
CA ARG A 4 6.34 -18.75 -8.93
C ARG A 4 6.76 -17.29 -8.96
N LYS A 5 6.33 -16.52 -7.96
CA LYS A 5 6.74 -15.11 -7.79
C LYS A 5 8.27 -15.03 -7.75
N THR A 6 8.83 -14.10 -8.51
CA THR A 6 10.23 -13.72 -8.37
C THR A 6 10.46 -13.14 -6.98
N ASP A 7 11.69 -13.21 -6.46
CA ASP A 7 12.00 -12.65 -5.14
C ASP A 7 11.83 -11.12 -5.12
N VAL A 8 11.97 -10.46 -6.27
CA VAL A 8 11.66 -9.04 -6.46
C VAL A 8 10.16 -8.77 -6.26
N GLU A 9 9.28 -9.57 -6.88
CA GLU A 9 7.83 -9.42 -6.70
C GLU A 9 7.39 -9.70 -5.26
N LYS A 10 8.02 -10.68 -4.58
CA LYS A 10 7.73 -10.95 -3.16
C LYS A 10 8.07 -9.75 -2.29
N ARG A 11 9.24 -9.12 -2.51
CA ARG A 11 9.65 -7.91 -1.78
C ARG A 11 8.71 -6.75 -2.05
N ALA A 12 8.40 -6.46 -3.31
CA ALA A 12 7.47 -5.38 -3.67
C ALA A 12 6.08 -5.58 -3.02
N ILE A 13 5.55 -6.81 -2.99
CA ILE A 13 4.29 -7.13 -2.31
C ILE A 13 4.40 -6.92 -0.80
N ALA A 14 5.51 -7.31 -0.18
CA ALA A 14 5.73 -7.12 1.25
C ALA A 14 5.79 -5.63 1.62
N GLU A 15 6.51 -4.83 0.83
CA GLU A 15 6.61 -3.38 1.01
C GLU A 15 5.26 -2.68 0.84
N MET A 16 4.47 -3.07 -0.18
CA MET A 16 3.11 -2.56 -0.37
C MET A 16 2.23 -2.87 0.84
N ARG A 17 2.24 -4.12 1.32
CA ARG A 17 1.46 -4.52 2.51
C ARG A 17 1.88 -3.78 3.77
N GLU A 18 3.17 -3.50 3.93
CA GLU A 18 3.66 -2.72 5.07
C GLU A 18 3.19 -1.26 4.99
N ALA A 19 3.22 -0.65 3.80
CA ALA A 19 2.73 0.70 3.58
C ALA A 19 1.22 0.80 3.84
N ASP A 20 0.43 -0.15 3.34
CA ASP A 20 -1.01 -0.23 3.59
C ASP A 20 -1.31 -0.40 5.08
N ARG A 21 -0.53 -1.23 5.79
CA ARG A 21 -0.69 -1.41 7.23
C ARG A 21 -0.47 -0.09 7.98
N LYS A 22 0.61 0.64 7.67
CA LYS A 22 0.90 1.94 8.30
C LYS A 22 -0.20 2.97 8.02
N LEU A 23 -0.70 3.01 6.79
CA LEU A 23 -1.83 3.87 6.43
C LEU A 23 -3.06 3.55 7.27
N ASN A 24 -3.44 2.27 7.36
CA ASN A 24 -4.59 1.82 8.14
C ASN A 24 -4.43 2.10 9.64
N GLU A 25 -3.24 1.85 10.20
CA GLU A 25 -2.94 2.16 11.61
C GLU A 25 -3.09 3.66 11.89
N ASN A 26 -2.60 4.52 10.99
CA ASN A 26 -2.78 5.97 11.12
C ASN A 26 -4.25 6.37 11.01
N SER A 27 -4.98 5.86 10.02
CA SER A 27 -6.41 6.14 9.86
C SER A 27 -7.23 5.69 11.07
N ASP A 28 -6.89 4.54 11.67
CA ASP A 28 -7.52 4.07 12.90
C ASP A 28 -7.22 4.99 14.09
N ARG A 29 -5.97 5.45 14.22
CA ARG A 29 -5.58 6.42 15.25
C ARG A 29 -6.31 7.74 15.08
N GLU A 30 -6.36 8.27 13.87
CA GLU A 30 -7.08 9.52 13.53
C GLU A 30 -8.57 9.39 13.81
N ARG A 31 -9.19 8.29 13.37
CA ARG A 31 -10.60 8.00 13.64
C ARG A 31 -10.90 7.92 15.13
N ARG A 32 -10.03 7.27 15.92
CA ARG A 32 -10.15 7.21 17.39
C ARG A 32 -9.97 8.58 18.05
N ALA A 33 -9.14 9.44 17.48
CA ALA A 33 -8.98 10.83 17.90
C ALA A 33 -10.12 11.75 17.42
N GLY A 34 -11.11 11.22 16.69
CA GLY A 34 -12.23 12.00 16.14
C GLY A 34 -11.87 12.85 14.93
N ILE A 35 -10.68 12.67 14.36
CA ILE A 35 -10.25 13.35 13.14
C ILE A 35 -10.97 12.72 11.95
N ARG A 36 -11.70 13.54 11.19
CA ARG A 36 -12.48 13.13 10.02
C ARG A 36 -12.03 13.79 8.71
N HIS A 37 -11.07 14.71 8.78
CA HIS A 37 -10.47 15.35 7.62
C HIS A 37 -9.16 14.66 7.26
N GLU A 38 -8.71 14.82 6.02
CA GLU A 38 -7.40 14.34 5.62
C GLU A 38 -6.29 15.11 6.34
N THR A 39 -5.41 14.39 7.02
CA THR A 39 -4.23 14.98 7.64
C THR A 39 -3.03 14.93 6.69
N PRO A 40 -2.00 15.77 6.91
CA PRO A 40 -0.74 15.65 6.20
C PRO A 40 -0.08 14.26 6.34
N GLU A 41 -0.27 13.60 7.49
CA GLU A 41 0.27 12.26 7.74
C GLU A 41 -0.47 11.19 6.93
N TYR A 42 -1.81 11.27 6.89
CA TYR A 42 -2.62 10.43 6.01
C TYR A 42 -2.20 10.60 4.54
N GLN A 43 -2.05 11.84 4.06
CA GLN A 43 -1.63 12.10 2.68
C GLN A 43 -0.24 11.53 2.37
N ARG A 44 0.72 11.68 3.31
CA ARG A 44 2.06 11.11 3.15
C ARG A 44 2.03 9.60 3.06
N LEU A 45 1.30 8.93 3.97
CA LEU A 45 1.20 7.47 4.00
C LEU A 45 0.44 6.94 2.79
N ASN A 46 -0.64 7.60 2.38
CA ASN A 46 -1.42 7.26 1.20
C ASN A 46 -0.56 7.37 -0.08
N ARG A 47 0.28 8.41 -0.18
CA ARG A 47 1.22 8.53 -1.31
C ARG A 47 2.20 7.35 -1.36
N ILE A 48 2.80 6.99 -0.22
CA ILE A 48 3.74 5.86 -0.15
C ILE A 48 3.04 4.54 -0.52
N ALA A 49 1.83 4.30 -0.01
CA ALA A 49 1.04 3.13 -0.34
C ALA A 49 0.75 3.05 -1.85
N ASN A 50 0.38 4.17 -2.48
CA ASN A 50 0.16 4.24 -3.92
C ASN A 50 1.43 4.02 -4.75
N GLU A 51 2.56 4.60 -4.34
CA GLU A 51 3.86 4.39 -4.98
C GLU A 51 4.26 2.89 -4.94
N LYS A 52 4.08 2.23 -3.79
CA LYS A 52 4.36 0.80 -3.66
C LYS A 52 3.37 -0.09 -4.38
N ALA A 53 2.09 0.27 -4.42
CA ALA A 53 1.10 -0.42 -5.22
C ALA A 53 1.44 -0.35 -6.72
N ALA A 54 2.03 0.75 -7.21
CA ALA A 54 2.44 0.89 -8.61
C ALA A 54 3.59 -0.04 -9.03
N GLU A 55 4.36 -0.55 -8.08
CA GLU A 55 5.41 -1.55 -8.32
C GLU A 55 4.85 -2.98 -8.44
N VAL A 56 3.65 -3.23 -7.89
CA VAL A 56 3.04 -4.54 -7.76
C VAL A 56 1.96 -4.77 -8.85
N PRO A 57 1.98 -5.92 -9.55
CA PRO A 57 0.91 -6.30 -10.49
C PRO A 57 -0.49 -6.32 -9.87
N ARG A 58 -1.50 -5.91 -10.64
CA ARG A 58 -2.91 -5.93 -10.21
C ARG A 58 -3.41 -7.29 -9.69
N MET A 59 -2.96 -8.39 -10.30
CA MET A 59 -3.31 -9.75 -9.84
C MET A 59 -2.79 -10.07 -8.42
N PHE A 60 -1.91 -9.23 -7.87
CA PHE A 60 -1.35 -9.36 -6.52
C PHE A 60 -1.75 -8.21 -5.58
N GLY A 61 -2.75 -7.41 -5.97
CA GLY A 61 -3.29 -6.32 -5.16
C GLY A 61 -2.68 -4.95 -5.41
N GLY A 62 -1.69 -4.83 -6.31
CA GLY A 62 -1.16 -3.53 -6.70
C GLY A 62 -1.94 -2.86 -7.83
N THR A 63 -1.36 -1.82 -8.42
CA THR A 63 -1.97 -1.03 -9.50
C THR A 63 -1.23 -1.15 -10.84
N LYS A 64 -0.05 -1.78 -10.86
CA LYS A 64 0.75 -1.98 -12.07
C LYS A 64 -0.07 -2.71 -13.13
N ARG A 65 -0.31 -2.04 -14.26
CA ARG A 65 -0.90 -2.66 -15.45
C ARG A 65 0.20 -3.49 -16.13
N GLY A 66 -0.11 -4.75 -16.45
CA GLY A 66 0.75 -5.57 -17.29
C GLY A 66 0.96 -4.87 -18.63
N ARG A 67 2.16 -5.00 -19.20
CA ARG A 67 2.43 -4.58 -20.57
C ARG A 67 1.72 -5.52 -21.54
#